data_AF-A0A3D5K349-F1
#
_entry.id   AF-A0A3D5K349-F1
#
_cell.length_a   1.000
_cell.length_b   1.000
_cell.length_c   1.000
_cell.angle_alpha   90.00
_cell.angle_beta   90.00
_cell.angle_gamma   90.00
#
_symmetry.space_group_name_H-M   'P 1'
#
loop_
_entity.id
_entity.type
_entity.pdbx_description
1 polymer ?
#
loop_
_entity_poly.entity_id
_entity_poly.type
_entity_poly.pdbx_seq_one_letter_code
_entity_poly.pdbx_strand_id
1 'polypeptide(L)'
;MHSLAEKISELARTKNLFPGTTKVVVAVSGGIDSMVLLDLLAHPGLSLRDRLVVAHFNHQLRGEESDADAVFVEQAANALGLSFELGRGDTGERAAELG
;
A
#
# COMPACT_ATOMS: atom_id res chain seq x y z
N MET A 1 2.59 -0.95 -27.45
CA MET A 1 1.83 -1.50 -26.30
C MET A 1 2.11 -0.58 -25.12
N HIS A 2 1.10 0.05 -24.54
CA HIS A 2 1.31 0.86 -23.33
C HIS A 2 1.69 -0.06 -22.16
N SER A 3 2.71 0.34 -21.42
CA SER A 3 3.10 -0.26 -20.14
C SER A 3 1.96 -0.19 -19.13
N LEU A 4 2.01 -1.05 -18.11
CA LEU A 4 1.02 -1.03 -17.03
C LEU A 4 0.96 0.33 -16.32
N ALA A 5 2.11 0.96 -16.10
CA ALA A 5 2.24 2.29 -15.50
C ALA A 5 1.52 3.38 -16.31
N GLU A 6 1.62 3.36 -17.64
CA GLU A 6 0.93 4.31 -18.50
C GLU A 6 -0.59 4.14 -18.42
N LYS A 7 -1.09 2.90 -18.45
CA LYS A 7 -2.53 2.61 -18.33
C LYS A 7 -3.10 3.06 -16.98
N ILE A 8 -2.37 2.80 -15.89
CA ILE A 8 -2.79 3.24 -14.55
C ILE A 8 -2.75 4.76 -14.44
N SER A 9 -1.73 5.41 -15.00
CA SER A 9 -1.63 6.87 -15.01
C SER A 9 -2.78 7.52 -15.79
N GLU A 10 -3.14 6.95 -16.93
CA GLU A 10 -4.29 7.40 -17.73
C GLU A 10 -5.62 7.18 -17.02
N LEU A 11 -5.80 6.01 -16.39
CA LEU A 11 -7.00 5.70 -15.61
C LEU A 11 -7.15 6.66 -14.43
N ALA A 12 -6.08 6.87 -13.66
CA ALA A 12 -6.07 7.76 -12.51
C ALA A 12 -6.45 9.19 -12.88
N ARG A 13 -5.94 9.69 -14.03
CA ARG A 13 -6.31 10.99 -14.58
C ARG A 13 -7.76 11.04 -15.06
N THR A 14 -8.15 10.10 -15.92
CA THR A 14 -9.48 10.08 -16.55
C THR A 14 -10.62 9.91 -15.55
N LYS A 15 -10.38 9.13 -14.48
CA LYS A 15 -11.34 8.91 -13.41
C LYS A 15 -11.18 9.87 -12.23
N ASN A 16 -10.18 10.76 -12.28
CA ASN A 16 -9.85 11.68 -11.20
C ASN A 16 -9.75 10.96 -9.83
N LEU A 17 -9.00 9.84 -9.79
CA LEU A 17 -8.95 8.96 -8.61
C LEU A 17 -8.32 9.62 -7.38
N PHE A 18 -7.43 10.59 -7.61
CA PHE A 18 -6.68 11.27 -6.55
C PHE A 18 -6.84 12.79 -6.66
N PRO A 19 -8.03 13.33 -6.37
CA PRO A 19 -8.32 14.75 -6.55
C PRO A 19 -7.60 15.62 -5.50
N GLY A 20 -7.25 16.84 -5.92
CA GLY A 20 -6.88 17.91 -4.98
C GLY A 20 -5.51 17.69 -4.32
N THR A 21 -5.44 17.97 -3.00
CA THR A 21 -4.21 17.86 -2.21
C THR A 21 -4.18 16.84 -1.08
N THR A 22 -5.20 15.99 -1.02
CA THR A 22 -5.38 15.06 0.10
C THR A 22 -4.33 13.95 0.12
N LYS A 23 -3.98 13.52 1.33
CA LYS A 23 -3.16 12.32 1.52
C LYS A 23 -3.88 11.10 0.96
N VAL A 24 -3.11 10.19 0.38
CA VAL A 24 -3.58 8.90 -0.15
C VAL A 24 -2.95 7.81 0.70
N VAL A 25 -3.77 6.94 1.27
CA VAL A 25 -3.30 5.77 2.00
C VAL A 25 -3.42 4.55 1.09
N VAL A 26 -2.32 3.84 0.89
CA VAL A 26 -2.31 2.57 0.14
C VAL A 26 -2.12 1.42 1.11
N ALA A 27 -3.07 0.48 1.11
CA ALA A 27 -2.96 -0.74 1.88
C ALA A 27 -2.04 -1.73 1.15
N VAL A 28 -0.97 -2.18 1.82
CA VAL A 28 0.03 -3.08 1.24
C VAL A 28 0.18 -4.31 2.14
N SER A 29 -0.15 -5.48 1.62
CA SER A 29 -0.14 -6.74 2.39
C SER A 29 1.21 -7.46 2.35
N GLY A 30 2.12 -7.06 1.46
CA GLY A 30 3.37 -7.79 1.16
C GLY A 30 3.24 -8.72 -0.04
N GLY A 31 2.01 -9.06 -0.46
CA GLY A 31 1.75 -9.83 -1.67
C GLY A 31 2.05 -9.03 -2.95
N ILE A 32 2.40 -9.76 -4.02
CA ILE A 32 2.85 -9.19 -5.30
C ILE A 32 1.92 -8.11 -5.86
N ASP A 33 0.60 -8.32 -5.82
CA ASP A 33 -0.37 -7.35 -6.35
C ASP A 33 -0.29 -6.01 -5.62
N SER A 34 -0.17 -6.05 -4.29
CA SER A 34 -0.09 -4.86 -3.46
C SER A 34 1.25 -4.14 -3.57
N MET A 35 2.33 -4.90 -3.79
CA MET A 35 3.67 -4.35 -4.00
C MET A 35 3.79 -3.69 -5.38
N VAL A 36 3.21 -4.30 -6.41
CA VAL A 36 3.11 -3.71 -7.76
C VAL A 36 2.24 -2.45 -7.72
N LEU A 37 1.12 -2.47 -6.98
CA LEU A 37 0.30 -1.28 -6.80
C LEU A 37 1.09 -0.14 -6.13
N LEU A 38 1.86 -0.43 -5.09
CA LEU A 38 2.72 0.54 -4.42
C LEU A 38 3.72 1.17 -5.40
N ASP A 39 4.43 0.34 -6.16
CA ASP A 39 5.40 0.79 -7.17
C ASP A 39 4.75 1.70 -8.23
N LEU A 40 3.58 1.28 -8.75
CA LEU A 40 2.83 2.05 -9.73
C LEU A 40 2.33 3.40 -9.19
N LEU A 41 1.87 3.45 -7.93
CA LEU A 41 1.40 4.69 -7.29
C LEU A 41 2.56 5.63 -6.91
N ALA A 42 3.74 5.09 -6.62
CA ALA A 42 4.95 5.85 -6.39
C ALA A 42 5.55 6.45 -7.68
N HIS A 43 5.06 6.02 -8.85
CA HIS A 43 5.57 6.47 -10.14
C HIS A 43 5.44 8.01 -10.29
N PRO A 44 6.51 8.72 -10.71
CA PRO A 44 6.52 10.19 -10.81
C PRO A 44 5.39 10.78 -11.67
N GLY A 45 4.93 10.03 -12.68
CA GLY A 45 3.84 10.45 -13.58
C GLY A 45 2.47 10.62 -12.91
N LEU A 46 2.29 10.16 -11.68
CA LEU A 46 1.07 10.34 -10.89
C LEU A 46 1.15 11.50 -9.88
N SER A 47 2.33 12.05 -9.61
CA SER A 47 2.55 13.13 -8.64
C SER A 47 1.97 12.85 -7.23
N LEU A 48 1.94 11.58 -6.81
CA LEU A 48 1.40 11.16 -5.51
C LEU A 48 2.46 11.00 -4.42
N ARG A 49 3.74 10.97 -4.78
CA ARG A 49 4.84 10.59 -3.88
C ARG A 49 4.79 11.35 -2.54
N ASP A 50 4.64 12.67 -2.57
CA ASP A 50 4.67 13.53 -1.36
C ASP A 50 3.45 13.40 -0.44
N ARG A 51 2.44 12.63 -0.87
CA ARG A 51 1.17 12.48 -0.16
C ARG A 51 0.73 11.02 -0.03
N LEU A 52 1.54 10.09 -0.49
CA LEU A 52 1.29 8.66 -0.40
C LEU A 52 1.81 8.16 0.95
N VAL A 53 0.96 7.45 1.66
CA VAL A 53 1.27 6.78 2.92
C VAL A 53 1.02 5.30 2.74
N VAL A 54 2.03 4.48 3.00
CA VAL A 54 1.95 3.03 2.95
C VAL A 54 1.41 2.54 4.28
N ALA A 55 0.32 1.77 4.26
CA ALA A 55 -0.25 1.15 5.44
C ALA A 55 -0.17 -0.37 5.31
N HIS A 56 0.51 -1.02 6.24
CA HIS A 56 0.50 -2.47 6.39
C HIS A 56 -0.25 -2.86 7.65
N PHE A 57 -1.08 -3.90 7.58
CA PHE A 57 -1.75 -4.46 8.75
C PHE A 57 -1.32 -5.91 8.94
N ASN A 58 -0.56 -6.15 10.01
CA ASN A 58 -0.11 -7.48 10.38
C ASN A 58 -1.21 -8.15 11.24
N HIS A 59 -1.88 -9.12 10.64
CA HIS A 59 -2.96 -9.90 11.24
C HIS A 59 -2.48 -10.96 12.24
N GLN A 60 -1.16 -11.17 12.37
CA GLN A 60 -0.50 -12.15 13.25
C GLN A 60 -0.94 -13.62 13.04
N LEU A 61 -1.59 -13.94 11.92
CA LEU A 61 -2.14 -15.26 11.63
C LEU A 61 -1.06 -16.33 11.40
N ARG A 62 0.17 -15.94 11.03
CA ARG A 62 1.25 -16.85 10.64
C ARG A 62 2.56 -16.62 11.40
N GLY A 63 2.51 -15.89 12.51
CA GLY A 63 3.68 -15.57 13.31
C GLY A 63 4.79 -14.91 12.49
N GLU A 64 5.95 -15.59 12.39
CA GLU A 64 7.16 -15.08 11.74
C GLU A 64 6.98 -14.67 10.26
N GLU A 65 6.12 -15.36 9.50
CA GLU A 65 5.82 -14.96 8.11
C GLU A 65 5.16 -13.57 8.06
N SER A 66 4.23 -13.30 8.97
CA SER A 66 3.52 -12.01 9.01
C SER A 66 4.44 -10.87 9.45
N ASP A 67 5.42 -11.16 10.30
CA ASP A 67 6.45 -10.18 10.68
C ASP A 67 7.44 -9.93 9.52
N ALA A 68 7.79 -10.97 8.75
CA ALA A 68 8.63 -10.83 7.57
C ALA A 68 7.95 -9.97 6.48
N ASP A 69 6.64 -10.14 6.27
CA ASP A 69 5.86 -9.30 5.34
C ASP A 69 5.89 -7.83 5.77
N ALA A 70 5.71 -7.54 7.06
CA ALA A 70 5.75 -6.18 7.58
C ALA A 70 7.12 -5.51 7.34
N VAL A 71 8.21 -6.25 7.60
CA VAL A 71 9.58 -5.77 7.34
C VAL A 71 9.82 -5.53 5.85
N PHE A 72 9.35 -6.44 5.00
CA PHE A 72 9.49 -6.31 3.55
C PHE A 72 8.77 -5.06 3.00
N VAL A 73 7.53 -4.81 3.46
CA VAL A 73 6.77 -3.63 3.04
C VAL A 73 7.41 -2.34 3.56
N GLU A 74 7.89 -2.33 4.81
CA GLU A 74 8.61 -1.18 5.38
C GLU A 74 9.86 -0.83 4.55
N GLN A 75 10.65 -1.84 4.17
CA GLN A 75 11.83 -1.65 3.34
C GLN A 75 11.48 -1.08 1.95
N ALA A 76 10.41 -1.57 1.34
CA ALA A 76 9.95 -1.06 0.04
C ALA A 76 9.47 0.40 0.14
N ALA A 77 8.72 0.75 1.19
CA ALA A 77 8.29 2.12 1.44
C ALA A 77 9.49 3.06 1.62
N ASN A 78 10.49 2.64 2.42
CA ASN A 78 11.71 3.39 2.67
C ASN A 78 12.55 3.58 1.39
N ALA A 79 12.69 2.54 0.56
CA ALA A 79 13.39 2.63 -0.72
C ALA A 79 12.74 3.64 -1.69
N LEU A 80 11.41 3.77 -1.61
CA LEU A 80 10.63 4.75 -2.37
C LEU A 80 10.56 6.13 -1.69
N GLY A 81 11.09 6.27 -0.47
CA GLY A 81 11.04 7.50 0.32
C GLY A 81 9.63 7.89 0.76
N LEU A 82 8.78 6.90 1.05
CA LEU A 82 7.38 7.07 1.42
C LEU A 82 7.18 6.91 2.93
N SER A 83 6.16 7.57 3.47
CA SER A 83 5.74 7.34 4.86
C SER A 83 5.15 5.93 5.00
N PHE A 84 5.46 5.25 6.11
CA PHE A 84 5.00 3.90 6.40
C PHE A 84 4.31 3.85 7.77
N GLU A 85 3.16 3.20 7.83
CA GLU A 85 2.36 3.00 9.04
C GLU A 85 2.07 1.50 9.21
N LEU A 86 2.35 0.98 10.41
CA LEU A 86 2.14 -0.42 10.76
C LEU A 86 1.00 -0.56 11.78
N GLY A 87 -0.07 -1.21 11.38
CA GLY A 87 -1.10 -1.72 12.28
C GLY A 87 -0.81 -3.18 12.67
N ARG A 88 -1.15 -3.56 13.90
CA ARG A 88 -1.11 -4.95 14.37
C ARG A 88 -2.41 -5.27 15.08
N GLY A 89 -2.93 -6.48 14.91
CA GLY A 89 -4.06 -6.95 15.69
C GLY A 89 -4.43 -8.39 15.37
N ASP A 90 -4.90 -9.10 16.40
CA ASP A 90 -5.43 -10.45 16.25
C ASP A 90 -6.84 -10.38 15.64
N THR A 91 -6.95 -10.76 14.37
CA THR A 91 -8.26 -10.84 13.70
C THR A 91 -9.14 -11.97 14.21
N GLY A 92 -8.57 -12.99 14.86
CA GLY A 92 -9.33 -14.07 15.50
C GLY A 92 -10.09 -13.61 16.75
N GLU A 93 -9.45 -12.77 17.57
CA GLU A 93 -10.07 -12.19 18.77
C GLU A 93 -11.19 -11.19 18.41
N ARG A 94 -10.96 -10.33 17.40
CA ARG A 94 -11.94 -9.33 16.95
C ARG A 94 -13.20 -9.93 16.30
N ALA A 95 -13.06 -11.08 15.64
CA ALA A 95 -14.19 -11.80 15.04
C ALA A 95 -15.08 -12.47 16.11
N ALA A 96 -14.51 -12.85 17.25
CA ALA A 96 -15.25 -13.41 18.38
C ALA A 96 -16.03 -12.35 19.19
N GLU A 97 -15.56 -11.10 19.23
CA GLU A 97 -16.23 -9.99 19.93
C GLU A 97 -17.43 -9.39 19.18
N LEU A 98 -17.53 -9.60 17.86
CA LEU A 98 -18.63 -9.11 17.03
C LEU A 98 -19.70 -10.19 16.72
N GLY A 99 -19.63 -11.34 17.40
CA GLY A 99 -20.58 -12.44 17.32
C GLY A 99 -21.82 -12.25 18.19
#